data_AF-A0A3A5TGF2-F1
#
_entry.id   AF-A0A3A5TGF2-F1
#
_cell.length_a   1.000
_cell.length_b   1.000
_cell.length_c   1.000
_cell.angle_alpha   90.00
_cell.angle_beta   90.00
_cell.angle_gamma   90.00
#
_symmetry.space_group_name_H-M   'P 1'
#
loop_
_entity.id
_entity.type
_entity.pdbx_description
1 polymer ?
#
loop_
_entity_poly.entity_id
_entity_poly.type
_entity_poly.pdbx_seq_one_letter_code
_entity_poly.pdbx_strand_id
1 'polypeptide(L)'
;SSLGTNCALKDFSNVTTKDLGQNGYYKLPDGLLIQWGYGGGYSGATNYFFSTSFLNTYYSISMCAEYAVTAESVVLCPYINTKATTYFKGGMTYTSGNVVYPTSWKFFWIAIGRWK
;
A
#
# COMPACT_ATOMS: atom_id res chain seq x y z
N SER A 1 -10.02 21.06 40.17
CA SER A 1 -10.19 19.65 39.79
C SER A 1 -9.24 19.35 38.63
N SER A 2 -8.18 18.55 38.84
CA SER A 2 -7.18 18.21 37.80
C SER A 2 -7.14 16.72 37.45
N LEU A 3 -8.05 15.93 38.03
CA LEU A 3 -8.16 14.49 37.76
C LEU A 3 -8.71 14.19 36.35
N GLY A 4 -9.63 15.02 35.83
CA GLY A 4 -10.25 14.79 34.52
C GLY A 4 -9.29 14.97 33.33
N THR A 5 -8.35 15.91 33.40
CA THR A 5 -7.44 16.23 32.28
C THR A 5 -6.34 15.19 32.09
N ASN A 6 -5.81 14.61 33.19
CA ASN A 6 -4.78 13.56 33.12
C ASN A 6 -5.33 12.21 32.63
N CYS A 7 -6.59 11.89 32.95
CA CYS A 7 -7.24 10.69 32.43
C CYS A 7 -7.49 10.79 30.92
N ALA A 8 -7.93 11.95 30.43
CA ALA A 8 -8.13 12.18 28.99
C ALA A 8 -6.82 12.10 28.18
N LEU A 9 -5.71 12.67 28.68
CA LEU A 9 -4.40 12.61 28.02
C LEU A 9 -3.88 11.17 27.83
N LYS A 10 -4.17 10.27 28.78
CA LYS A 10 -3.81 8.85 28.71
C LYS A 10 -4.73 8.04 27.78
N ASP A 11 -5.92 8.56 27.50
CA ASP A 11 -6.86 7.97 26.55
C ASP A 11 -6.46 8.32 25.10
N PHE A 12 -5.90 9.52 24.87
CA PHE A 12 -5.36 9.93 23.57
C PHE A 12 -4.00 9.29 23.20
N SER A 13 -3.25 8.72 24.15
CA SER A 13 -2.00 8.01 23.80
C SER A 13 -2.23 6.74 22.97
N ASN A 14 -3.47 6.23 22.96
CA ASN A 14 -3.92 5.11 22.12
C ASN A 14 -4.72 5.58 20.89
N VAL A 15 -4.92 6.89 20.71
CA VAL A 15 -5.63 7.42 19.54
C VAL A 15 -4.72 7.35 18.34
N THR A 16 -4.85 6.23 17.66
CA THR A 16 -4.21 5.91 16.40
C THR A 16 -4.99 6.57 15.27
N THR A 17 -4.32 7.43 14.49
CA THR A 17 -4.92 7.98 13.28
C THR A 17 -5.04 6.88 12.24
N LYS A 18 -6.25 6.63 11.75
CA LYS A 18 -6.54 5.58 10.78
C LYS A 18 -7.54 6.05 9.74
N ASP A 19 -7.38 5.54 8.54
CA ASP A 19 -8.38 5.58 7.47
C ASP A 19 -8.66 4.14 7.06
N LEU A 20 -9.92 3.72 7.18
CA LEU A 20 -10.36 2.35 6.90
C LEU A 20 -10.97 2.20 5.50
N GLY A 21 -10.83 3.21 4.64
CA GLY A 21 -11.24 3.14 3.24
C GLY A 21 -10.48 2.09 2.43
N GLN A 22 -10.86 1.96 1.15
CA GLN A 22 -10.23 1.03 0.21
C GLN A 22 -8.73 1.28 0.07
N ASN A 23 -8.31 2.55 0.02
CA ASN A 23 -6.91 2.97 0.10
C ASN A 23 -6.66 3.57 1.48
N GLY A 24 -6.49 2.69 2.46
CA GLY A 24 -6.47 3.01 3.88
C GLY A 24 -5.09 2.98 4.51
N TYR A 25 -5.03 3.40 5.78
CA TYR A 25 -3.83 3.31 6.59
C TYR A 25 -4.14 3.17 8.07
N TYR A 26 -3.14 2.68 8.80
CA TYR A 26 -3.12 2.65 10.26
C TYR A 26 -1.78 3.15 10.80
N LYS A 27 -1.79 4.26 11.53
CA LYS A 27 -0.63 4.78 12.28
C LYS A 27 -0.68 4.28 13.71
N LEU A 28 0.28 3.44 14.09
CA LEU A 28 0.43 2.97 15.47
C LEU A 28 1.26 3.95 16.30
N PRO A 29 1.05 4.04 17.62
CA PRO A 29 1.71 5.04 18.46
C PRO A 29 3.22 4.81 18.59
N ASP A 30 3.71 3.61 18.30
CA ASP A 30 5.13 3.23 18.30
C ASP A 30 5.89 3.70 17.05
N GLY A 31 5.19 4.23 16.05
CA GLY A 31 5.78 4.69 14.79
C GLY A 31 5.61 3.74 13.63
N LEU A 32 4.99 2.56 13.83
CA LEU A 32 4.63 1.65 12.75
C LEU A 32 3.49 2.23 11.90
N LEU A 33 3.61 2.12 10.59
CA LEU A 33 2.61 2.51 9.60
C LEU A 33 2.30 1.33 8.71
N ILE A 34 1.03 0.93 8.67
CA ILE A 34 0.50 -0.04 7.71
C ILE A 34 -0.38 0.74 6.75
N GLN A 35 -0.19 0.56 5.44
CA GLN A 35 -1.05 1.12 4.40
C GLN A 35 -1.48 0.01 3.47
N TRP A 36 -2.68 0.11 2.91
CA TRP A 36 -3.18 -0.85 1.92
C TRP A 36 -3.96 -0.12 0.84
N GLY A 37 -4.18 -0.82 -0.25
CA GLY A 37 -4.97 -0.26 -1.32
C GLY A 37 -5.27 -1.23 -2.44
N TYR A 38 -5.94 -0.66 -3.42
CA TYR A 38 -6.34 -1.33 -4.64
C TYR A 38 -5.89 -0.49 -5.84
N GLY A 39 -5.19 -1.12 -6.75
CA GLY A 39 -4.58 -0.48 -7.91
C GLY A 39 -4.84 -1.25 -9.21
N GLY A 40 -4.21 -0.81 -10.29
CA GLY A 40 -4.34 -1.38 -11.63
C GLY A 40 -5.32 -0.61 -12.54
N GLY A 41 -5.76 -1.25 -13.61
CA GLY A 41 -6.57 -0.62 -14.66
C GLY A 41 -5.75 0.06 -15.77
N TYR A 42 -4.42 0.02 -15.71
CA TYR A 42 -3.52 0.66 -16.67
C TYR A 42 -2.51 -0.32 -17.24
N SER A 43 -2.28 -0.26 -18.55
CA SER A 43 -1.21 -1.03 -19.19
C SER A 43 0.13 -0.34 -18.96
N GLY A 44 0.86 -0.77 -17.93
CA GLY A 44 2.23 -0.30 -17.63
C GLY A 44 2.42 0.17 -16.20
N ALA A 45 3.60 0.74 -15.92
CA ALA A 45 3.98 1.17 -14.58
C ALA A 45 3.34 2.53 -14.24
N THR A 46 2.52 2.56 -13.20
CA THR A 46 1.76 3.74 -12.75
C THR A 46 2.13 4.12 -11.32
N ASN A 47 2.00 5.39 -10.98
CA ASN A 47 2.18 5.87 -9.60
C ASN A 47 0.93 5.57 -8.77
N TYR A 48 1.12 4.92 -7.62
CA TYR A 48 0.10 4.68 -6.61
C TYR A 48 0.46 5.46 -5.36
N PHE A 49 -0.33 6.50 -5.09
CA PHE A 49 -0.08 7.43 -3.98
C PHE A 49 -0.58 6.86 -2.66
N PHE A 50 0.25 6.99 -1.64
CA PHE A 50 -0.12 6.66 -0.27
C PHE A 50 -0.99 7.75 0.33
N SER A 51 -1.94 7.37 1.19
CA SER A 51 -2.78 8.30 1.95
C SER A 51 -1.98 9.12 2.96
N THR A 52 -0.81 8.64 3.37
CA THR A 52 0.18 9.37 4.17
C THR A 52 1.60 8.93 3.80
N SER A 53 2.58 9.82 3.95
CA SER A 53 3.98 9.48 3.67
C SER A 53 4.55 8.49 4.70
N PHE A 54 5.39 7.56 4.23
CA PHE A 54 6.36 6.87 5.07
C PHE A 54 7.51 7.82 5.44
N LEU A 55 8.19 7.55 6.55
CA LEU A 55 9.37 8.28 7.02
C LEU A 55 10.53 8.22 6.01
N ASN A 56 10.72 7.05 5.39
CA ASN A 56 11.77 6.78 4.43
C ASN A 56 11.32 5.64 3.48
N THR A 57 12.19 5.27 2.54
CA THR A 57 11.90 4.25 1.53
C THR A 57 12.13 2.81 2.00
N TYR A 58 12.49 2.58 3.27
CA TYR A 58 12.75 1.26 3.86
C TYR A 58 11.48 0.51 4.29
N TYR A 59 10.31 0.85 3.75
CA TYR A 59 9.09 0.10 3.96
C TYR A 59 9.09 -1.21 3.15
N SER A 60 8.45 -2.25 3.65
CA SER A 60 8.14 -3.46 2.90
C SER A 60 6.80 -3.28 2.18
N ILE A 61 6.61 -3.95 1.04
CA ILE A 61 5.35 -3.92 0.28
C ILE A 61 5.15 -5.25 -0.42
N SER A 62 3.92 -5.75 -0.32
CA SER A 62 3.46 -6.95 -1.02
C SER A 62 2.23 -6.60 -1.85
N MET A 63 2.06 -7.31 -2.95
CA MET A 63 0.99 -7.06 -3.92
C MET A 63 0.45 -8.39 -4.41
N CYS A 64 -0.84 -8.43 -4.73
CA CYS A 64 -1.54 -9.62 -5.22
C CYS A 64 -2.48 -9.25 -6.36
N ALA A 65 -2.34 -9.90 -7.51
CA ALA A 65 -3.16 -9.65 -8.68
C ALA A 65 -4.58 -10.18 -8.52
N GLU A 66 -5.55 -9.49 -9.12
CA GLU A 66 -6.90 -10.01 -9.35
C GLU A 66 -6.96 -10.60 -10.77
N TYR A 67 -7.00 -11.93 -10.85
CA TYR A 67 -6.97 -12.68 -12.11
C TYR A 67 -8.23 -12.41 -12.95
N ALA A 68 -8.12 -11.50 -13.92
CA ALA A 68 -9.27 -11.02 -14.69
C ALA A 68 -9.50 -11.77 -16.01
N VAL A 69 -8.45 -12.31 -16.63
CA VAL A 69 -8.51 -12.98 -17.94
C VAL A 69 -7.85 -14.34 -17.87
N THR A 70 -8.65 -15.41 -17.96
CA THR A 70 -8.18 -16.78 -17.77
C THR A 70 -7.27 -17.33 -18.86
N ALA A 71 -7.22 -16.65 -20.02
CA ALA A 71 -6.35 -17.01 -21.14
C ALA A 71 -4.91 -16.44 -21.00
N GLU A 72 -4.72 -15.45 -20.14
CA GLU A 72 -3.41 -14.84 -19.89
C GLU A 72 -2.70 -15.61 -18.77
N SER A 73 -1.52 -16.15 -19.04
CA SER A 73 -0.70 -16.81 -18.01
C SER A 73 -0.05 -15.75 -17.11
N VAL A 74 -0.09 -15.91 -15.79
CA VAL A 74 0.36 -14.86 -14.86
C VAL A 74 1.79 -15.09 -14.42
N VAL A 75 2.61 -14.05 -14.48
CA VAL A 75 3.77 -13.94 -13.60
C VAL A 75 3.26 -13.27 -12.33
N LEU A 76 2.98 -14.06 -11.28
CA LEU A 76 2.35 -13.59 -10.03
C LEU A 76 3.21 -12.64 -9.17
N CYS A 77 4.19 -11.96 -9.77
CA CYS A 77 4.99 -10.93 -9.12
C CYS A 77 4.67 -9.57 -9.73
N PRO A 78 3.67 -8.84 -9.20
CA PRO A 78 3.55 -7.41 -9.49
C PRO A 78 4.91 -6.76 -9.23
N TYR A 79 5.34 -5.88 -10.13
CA TYR A 79 6.68 -5.29 -10.04
C TYR A 79 6.62 -3.88 -9.46
N ILE A 80 7.69 -3.52 -8.76
CA ILE A 80 7.94 -2.16 -8.29
C ILE A 80 9.25 -1.70 -8.90
N ASN A 81 9.20 -0.61 -9.65
CA ASN A 81 10.40 0.02 -10.20
C ASN A 81 10.80 1.28 -9.42
N THR A 82 9.92 1.83 -8.58
CA THR A 82 10.24 2.99 -7.76
C THR A 82 9.55 2.92 -6.41
N LYS A 83 10.31 3.15 -5.34
CA LYS A 83 9.82 3.36 -3.98
C LYS A 83 10.10 4.81 -3.58
N ALA A 84 9.06 5.55 -3.25
CA ALA A 84 9.14 6.88 -2.68
C ALA A 84 8.40 6.91 -1.33
N THR A 85 8.59 7.97 -0.56
CA THR A 85 7.89 8.11 0.72
C THR A 85 6.39 8.34 0.55
N THR A 86 5.96 8.97 -0.55
CA THR A 86 4.57 9.35 -0.84
C THR A 86 3.87 8.46 -1.85
N TYR A 87 4.61 7.61 -2.57
CA TYR A 87 4.04 6.71 -3.58
C TYR A 87 4.96 5.52 -3.86
N PHE A 88 4.44 4.51 -4.54
CA PHE A 88 5.25 3.56 -5.28
C PHE A 88 4.86 3.59 -6.75
N LYS A 89 5.81 3.26 -7.64
CA LYS A 89 5.53 3.05 -9.06
C LYS A 89 5.66 1.57 -9.38
N GLY A 90 4.65 1.02 -10.04
CA GLY A 90 4.58 -0.41 -10.31
C GLY A 90 3.42 -0.79 -11.21
N GLY A 91 3.27 -2.07 -11.47
CA GLY A 91 2.19 -2.58 -12.32
C GLY A 91 2.16 -4.11 -12.39
N MET A 92 1.32 -4.60 -13.29
CA MET A 92 1.10 -6.02 -13.52
C MET A 92 1.64 -6.44 -14.89
N THR A 93 2.08 -7.70 -14.97
CA THR A 93 2.46 -8.33 -16.23
C THR A 93 1.79 -9.70 -16.36
N TYR A 94 1.63 -10.11 -17.61
CA TYR A 94 1.21 -11.45 -17.99
C TYR A 94 2.18 -12.02 -19.02
N THR A 95 2.21 -13.34 -19.16
CA THR A 95 2.94 -14.05 -20.20
C THR A 95 2.00 -14.51 -21.31
N SER A 96 2.46 -14.33 -22.54
CA SER A 96 1.85 -14.90 -23.74
C SER A 96 2.96 -15.54 -24.57
N GLY A 97 3.01 -16.87 -24.55
CA GLY A 97 4.17 -17.61 -25.05
C GLY A 97 5.44 -17.28 -24.24
N ASN A 98 6.51 -16.90 -24.94
CA ASN A 98 7.81 -16.59 -24.33
C ASN A 98 8.02 -15.09 -24.03
N VAL A 99 6.96 -14.28 -24.10
CA VAL A 99 7.03 -12.83 -23.94
C VAL A 99 6.21 -12.40 -22.73
N VAL A 100 6.75 -11.43 -21.98
CA VAL A 100 6.09 -10.77 -20.85
C VAL A 100 5.55 -9.43 -21.31
N TYR A 101 4.25 -9.20 -21.12
CA TYR A 101 3.55 -7.98 -21.51
C TYR A 101 2.95 -7.28 -20.29
N PRO A 102 2.81 -5.94 -20.30
CA PRO A 102 2.05 -5.24 -19.29
C PRO A 102 0.55 -5.55 -19.43
N THR A 103 -0.16 -5.65 -18.31
CA THR A 103 -1.62 -5.82 -18.28
C THR A 103 -2.29 -4.75 -17.44
N SER A 104 -3.56 -4.48 -17.75
CA SER A 104 -4.44 -3.58 -17.01
C SER A 104 -5.12 -4.25 -15.81
N TRP A 105 -4.69 -5.45 -15.42
CA TRP A 105 -5.25 -6.15 -14.28
C TRP A 105 -5.17 -5.33 -13.00
N LYS A 106 -6.21 -5.49 -12.20
CA LYS A 106 -6.30 -4.89 -10.89
C LYS A 106 -5.51 -5.72 -9.88
N PHE A 107 -5.09 -5.10 -8.80
CA PHE A 107 -4.33 -5.77 -7.75
C PHE A 107 -4.54 -5.11 -6.40
N PHE A 108 -4.41 -5.91 -5.35
CA PHE A 108 -4.36 -5.46 -3.97
C PHE A 108 -2.91 -5.23 -3.57
N TRP A 109 -2.66 -4.28 -2.68
CA TRP A 109 -1.34 -4.06 -2.10
C TRP A 109 -1.43 -3.76 -0.61
N ILE A 110 -0.38 -4.15 0.11
CA ILE A 110 -0.16 -3.80 1.52
C ILE A 110 1.31 -3.39 1.70
N ALA A 111 1.53 -2.26 2.37
CA ALA A 111 2.84 -1.72 2.67
C ALA A 111 2.99 -1.49 4.18
N ILE A 112 4.17 -1.81 4.72
CA ILE A 112 4.48 -1.70 6.14
C ILE A 112 5.81 -0.98 6.31
N GLY A 113 5.82 0.09 7.09
CA GLY A 113 7.00 0.91 7.32
C GLY A 113 6.84 1.80 8.55
N ARG A 114 7.54 2.93 8.58
CA ARG A 114 7.48 3.88 9.70
C ARG A 114 6.88 5.22 9.29
N TRP A 115 6.26 5.93 10.23
CA TRP A 115 5.78 7.31 10.05
C TRP A 115 6.49 8.35 10.93
N LYS A 116 7.28 7.89 11.92
CA LYS A 116 8.18 8.70 12.76
C LYS A 116 9.45 7.91 13.09
#